data_AF-A0A842M0H3-F1
#
_entry.id   AF-A0A842M0H3-F1
#
_cell.length_a   1.000
_cell.length_b   1.000
_cell.length_c   1.000
_cell.angle_alpha   90.00
_cell.angle_beta   90.00
_cell.angle_gamma   90.00
#
_symmetry.space_group_name_H-M   'P 1'
#
loop_
_entity.id
_entity.type
_entity.pdbx_description
1 polymer ?
#
loop_
_entity_poly.entity_id
_entity_poly.type
_entity_poly.pdbx_seq_one_letter_code
_entity_poly.pdbx_strand_id
1 'polypeptide(L)'
;MQCEICGREVSNLKKVRVGRALMNVCDRCAHLGEEVHETRVETPRSTLPARRDEVRMPSEDLIPNYSEVIRGARERLGLSQEELAKRI
;
A
#
# COMPACT_ATOMS: atom_id res chain seq x y z
N MET A 1 23.56 12.22 5.85
CA MET A 1 22.28 11.59 5.45
C MET A 1 21.21 12.00 6.47
N GLN A 2 19.96 12.21 6.04
CA GLN A 2 18.91 12.80 6.89
C GLN A 2 18.02 11.72 7.54
N CYS A 3 17.71 11.86 8.83
CA CYS A 3 16.76 11.00 9.53
C CYS A 3 15.32 11.26 9.04
N GLU A 4 14.62 10.21 8.63
CA GLU A 4 13.25 10.31 8.08
C GLU A 4 12.17 10.65 9.13
N ILE A 5 12.49 10.55 10.43
CA ILE A 5 11.56 10.88 11.52
C ILE A 5 11.76 12.31 12.03
N CYS A 6 12.99 12.69 12.35
CA CYS A 6 13.27 13.97 13.01
C CYS A 6 14.00 14.99 12.12
N GLY A 7 14.34 14.63 10.87
CA GLY A 7 14.97 15.52 9.90
C GLY A 7 16.43 15.89 10.20
N ARG A 8 17.06 15.35 11.25
CA ARG A 8 18.45 15.65 11.60
C ARG A 8 19.42 14.99 10.62
N GLU A 9 20.45 15.72 10.21
CA GLU A 9 21.59 15.14 9.50
C GLU A 9 22.53 14.39 10.44
N VAL A 10 22.85 13.15 10.08
CA VAL A 10 23.76 12.28 10.82
C VAL A 10 24.68 11.54 9.84
N SER A 11 25.78 11.01 10.38
CA SER A 11 26.73 10.19 9.63
C SER A 11 26.21 8.77 9.36
N ASN A 12 25.44 8.22 10.30
CA ASN A 12 24.92 6.86 10.24
C ASN A 12 23.41 6.83 10.49
N LEU A 13 22.68 6.01 9.73
CA LEU A 13 21.27 5.69 10.01
C LEU A 13 21.12 4.18 10.22
N LYS A 14 20.11 3.81 10.99
CA LYS A 14 19.63 2.46 11.18
C LYS A 14 18.33 2.25 10.42
N LYS A 15 18.15 1.07 9.83
CA LYS A 15 16.90 0.67 9.20
C LYS A 15 15.98 0.07 10.26
N VAL A 16 14.86 0.74 10.52
CA VAL A 16 13.88 0.30 11.50
C VAL A 16 12.51 0.16 10.86
N ARG A 17 11.69 -0.75 11.37
CA ARG A 17 10.28 -0.91 11.02
C ARG A 17 9.43 -0.11 11.99
N VAL A 18 8.76 0.92 11.49
CA VAL A 18 7.74 1.68 12.23
C VAL A 18 6.38 1.38 11.61
N GLY A 19 5.56 0.61 12.32
CA GLY A 19 4.31 0.08 11.78
C GLY A 19 4.56 -0.86 10.59
N ARG A 20 4.13 -0.46 9.39
CA ARG A 20 4.35 -1.22 8.13
C ARG A 20 5.41 -0.60 7.22
N ALA A 21 6.01 0.52 7.64
CA ALA A 21 7.04 1.20 6.87
C ALA A 21 8.43 0.84 7.37
N LEU A 22 9.37 0.65 6.44
CA LEU A 22 10.81 0.57 6.73
C LEU A 22 11.40 1.95 6.50
N MET A 23 12.10 2.48 7.51
CA MET A 23 12.62 3.85 7.51
C MET A 23 14.08 3.88 7.94
N ASN A 24 14.86 4.82 7.42
CA ASN A 24 16.23 5.08 7.87
C ASN A 24 16.24 6.22 8.91
N VAL A 25 16.65 5.90 10.13
CA VAL A 25 16.55 6.81 11.26
C VAL A 25 17.85 6.92 12.04
N CYS A 26 18.06 8.03 12.74
CA CYS A 26 19.20 8.18 13.64
C CYS A 26 19.04 7.31 14.89
N ASP A 27 20.13 7.07 15.64
CA ASP A 27 20.12 6.25 16.86
C ASP A 27 19.06 6.69 17.88
N ARG A 28 18.81 8.00 17.97
CA ARG A 28 17.79 8.55 18.87
C ARG A 28 16.38 8.16 18.48
N CYS A 29 16.09 7.97 17.20
CA CYS A 29 14.75 7.62 16.71
C CYS A 29 14.57 6.11 16.52
N ALA A 30 15.64 5.32 16.62
CA ALA A 30 15.60 3.87 16.42
C ALA A 30 14.64 3.14 17.38
N HIS A 31 14.48 3.64 18.61
CA HIS A 31 13.56 3.08 19.60
C HIS A 31 12.07 3.18 19.24
N LEU A 32 11.71 3.97 18.22
CA LEU A 32 10.32 4.12 17.75
C LEU A 32 9.84 2.92 16.91
N GLY A 33 10.74 2.00 16.59
CA GLY A 33 10.44 0.83 15.79
C GLY A 33 11.30 -0.37 16.16
N GLU A 34 11.13 -1.43 15.39
CA GLU A 34 11.93 -2.66 15.49
C GLU A 34 13.12 -2.57 14.52
N GLU A 35 14.33 -2.82 14.99
CA GLU A 35 15.51 -2.84 14.12
C GLU A 35 15.46 -4.06 13.19
N VAL A 36 15.55 -3.82 11.88
CA VAL A 36 15.49 -4.89 10.87
C VAL A 36 16.89 -5.16 10.35
N HIS A 37 17.46 -6.29 10.75
CA HIS A 37 18.66 -6.81 10.12
C HIS A 37 18.27 -7.57 8.86
N GLU A 38 18.72 -7.10 7.70
CA GLU A 38 18.58 -7.84 6.45
C GLU A 38 19.49 -9.07 6.51
N THR A 39 18.97 -10.19 7.03
CA THR A 39 19.61 -11.48 6.84
C THR A 39 19.59 -11.75 5.34
N ARG A 40 20.76 -11.72 4.70
CA ARG A 40 20.91 -12.17 3.31
C ARG A 40 20.50 -13.63 3.25
N VAL A 41 19.24 -13.88 2.90
CA VAL A 41 18.83 -15.20 2.46
C VAL A 41 19.40 -15.33 1.05
N GLU A 42 20.48 -16.08 0.93
CA GLU A 42 21.04 -16.48 -0.36
C GLU A 42 20.00 -17.35 -1.07
N THR A 43 19.09 -16.71 -1.79
CA THR A 43 18.18 -17.44 -2.66
C THR A 43 18.99 -17.91 -3.87
N PRO A 44 18.93 -19.21 -4.23
CA PRO A 44 19.60 -19.67 -5.43
C PRO A 44 19.07 -18.87 -6.61
N ARG A 45 19.99 -18.21 -7.33
CA ARG A 45 19.67 -17.47 -8.56
C ARG A 45 19.02 -18.45 -9.54
N SER A 46 17.70 -18.39 -9.63
CA SER A 46 16.97 -19.09 -10.69
C SER A 46 17.46 -18.55 -12.03
N THR A 47 18.06 -19.43 -12.83
CA THR A 47 18.49 -19.17 -14.21
C THR A 47 17.31 -19.28 -15.20
N LEU A 48 16.08 -19.45 -14.71
CA LEU A 48 14.92 -19.53 -15.57
C LEU A 48 14.63 -18.13 -16.15
N PRO A 49 14.48 -18.01 -17.49
CA PRO A 49 14.04 -16.76 -18.08
C PRO A 49 12.65 -16.46 -17.52
N ALA A 50 12.54 -15.35 -16.78
CA ALA A 50 11.27 -14.85 -16.33
C ALA A 50 10.44 -14.49 -17.57
N ARG A 51 9.59 -15.42 -18.03
CA ARG A 51 8.47 -15.05 -18.87
C ARG A 51 7.56 -14.19 -18.00
N ARG A 52 7.77 -12.88 -18.05
CA ARG A 52 6.76 -11.91 -17.68
C ARG A 52 5.66 -12.08 -18.71
N ASP A 53 4.70 -12.96 -18.43
CA ASP A 53 3.36 -12.72 -18.93
C ASP A 53 2.94 -11.38 -18.31
N GLU A 54 3.05 -10.31 -19.09
CA GLU A 54 2.52 -9.01 -18.71
C GLU A 54 1.01 -9.20 -18.56
N VAL A 55 0.58 -9.43 -17.32
CA VAL A 55 -0.83 -9.35 -16.96
C VAL A 55 -1.25 -7.92 -17.23
N ARG A 56 -1.82 -7.69 -18.42
CA ARG A 56 -2.43 -6.42 -18.79
C ARG A 56 -3.64 -6.23 -17.89
N MET A 57 -3.43 -5.55 -16.77
CA MET A 57 -4.54 -5.11 -15.92
C MET A 57 -5.45 -4.22 -16.78
N PRO A 58 -6.76 -4.48 -16.82
CA PRO A 58 -7.69 -3.54 -17.40
C PRO A 58 -7.54 -2.20 -16.67
N SER A 59 -7.29 -1.13 -17.42
CA SER A 59 -7.43 0.22 -16.89
C SER A 59 -8.93 0.50 -16.79
N GLU A 60 -9.49 0.45 -15.59
CA GLU A 60 -10.85 0.92 -15.34
C GLU A 60 -10.79 2.39 -14.90
N ASP A 61 -11.62 3.23 -15.52
CA ASP A 61 -11.75 4.62 -15.11
C ASP A 61 -12.63 4.71 -13.86
N LEU A 62 -12.15 5.43 -12.84
CA LEU A 62 -12.95 5.70 -11.64
C LEU A 62 -14.07 6.68 -11.99
N ILE A 63 -15.32 6.30 -11.78
CA ILE A 63 -16.47 7.18 -11.95
C ILE A 63 -16.54 8.17 -10.76
N PRO A 64 -16.32 9.48 -10.95
CA PRO A 64 -16.25 10.43 -9.83
C PRO A 64 -17.56 10.56 -9.04
N ASN A 65 -18.71 10.37 -9.69
CA ASN A 65 -20.05 10.48 -9.10
C ASN A 65 -20.75 9.12 -8.96
N TYR A 66 -19.99 8.07 -8.68
CA TYR A 66 -20.50 6.70 -8.58
C TYR A 66 -21.75 6.57 -7.67
N SER A 67 -21.77 7.28 -6.54
CA SER A 67 -22.91 7.29 -5.61
C SER A 67 -24.19 7.83 -6.24
N GLU A 68 -24.11 8.84 -7.09
CA GLU A 68 -25.26 9.43 -7.78
C GLU A 68 -25.80 8.51 -8.87
N VAL A 69 -24.91 7.83 -9.59
CA VAL A 69 -25.29 6.84 -10.61
C VAL A 69 -26.12 5.72 -9.96
N ILE A 70 -25.64 5.17 -8.85
CA ILE A 70 -26.36 4.15 -8.08
C ILE A 70 -27.66 4.69 -7.52
N ARG A 71 -27.65 5.89 -6.93
CA ARG A 71 -28.87 6.53 -6.39
C ARG A 71 -29.94 6.70 -7.46
N GLY A 72 -29.57 7.24 -8.63
CA GLY A 72 -30.50 7.47 -9.73
C GLY A 72 -31.04 6.18 -10.33
N ALA A 73 -30.24 5.11 -10.41
CA ALA A 73 -30.72 3.80 -10.82
C ALA A 73 -31.71 3.20 -9.81
N ARG A 74 -31.38 3.25 -8.52
CA ARG A 74 -32.23 2.79 -7.43
C ARG A 74 -33.59 3.49 -7.44
N GLU A 75 -33.60 4.82 -7.57
CA GLU A 75 -34.81 5.65 -7.58
C GLU A 75 -35.67 5.42 -8.83
N ARG A 76 -35.04 5.24 -10.01
CA ARG A 76 -35.77 4.85 -11.24
C ARG A 76 -36.48 3.51 -11.13
N LEU A 77 -35.92 2.59 -10.33
CA LEU A 77 -36.55 1.31 -10.01
C LEU A 77 -37.57 1.41 -8.86
N GLY A 78 -37.80 2.60 -8.30
CA GLY A 78 -38.73 2.82 -7.20
C GLY A 78 -38.29 2.17 -5.88
N LEU A 79 -37.02 1.81 -5.75
CA LEU A 79 -36.49 1.12 -4.57
C LEU A 79 -36.01 2.12 -3.53
N SER A 80 -36.28 1.86 -2.26
CA SER A 80 -35.55 2.46 -1.14
C SER A 80 -34.15 1.86 -1.01
N GLN A 81 -33.27 2.52 -0.27
CA GLN A 81 -31.93 2.02 0.00
C GLN A 81 -31.96 0.68 0.75
N GLU A 82 -32.91 0.52 1.68
CA GLU A 82 -33.10 -0.72 2.42
C GLU A 82 -33.59 -1.87 1.52
N GLU A 83 -34.53 -1.61 0.62
CA GLU A 83 -35.03 -2.63 -0.32
C GLU A 83 -33.96 -3.08 -1.30
N LEU A 84 -33.10 -2.17 -1.76
CA LEU A 84 -31.94 -2.54 -2.57
C LEU A 84 -30.97 -3.40 -1.77
N ALA A 85 -30.66 -3.00 -0.53
CA ALA A 85 -29.74 -3.75 0.34
C ALA A 85 -30.23 -5.16 0.68
N LYS A 86 -31.53 -5.43 0.63
CA LYS A 86 -32.09 -6.78 0.82
C LYS A 86 -31.91 -7.70 -0.40
N ARG A 87 -31.51 -7.17 -1.56
CA ARG A 87 -31.44 -7.90 -2.84
C ARG A 87 -30.02 -8.26 -3.28
N ILE A 88 -29.00 -7.77 -2.57
CA ILE A 88 -27.56 -7.97 -2.84
C ILE A 88 -26.85 -8.27 -1.51
#